data_AF-A0A7J8EAV8-F1
#
_entry.id   AF-A0A7J8EAV8-F1
#
_cell.length_a   1.000
_cell.length_b   1.000
_cell.length_c   1.000
_cell.angle_alpha   90.00
_cell.angle_beta   90.00
_cell.angle_gamma   90.00
#
_symmetry.space_group_name_H-M   'P 1'
#
loop_
_entity.id
_entity.type
_entity.pdbx_description
1 polymer ?
#
loop_
_entity_poly.entity_id
_entity_poly.type
_entity_poly.pdbx_seq_one_letter_code
_entity_poly.pdbx_strand_id
1 'polypeptide(L)'
;MSRPGTPEPALCVQGDSAAGTQDEDAADGTQHSHRMLSFSDALLSIIATVMILPVTHTKISPEQQFDKSVQKLLATRIAVYLMTFLIVTVAWAAHTRLFQVVGKIDDTLALLNLACMMTITFLPFTFSLMVTFPEVPLGIFLFCMCVIAIGAVQALIVVYAFRFPHLLNPEIQGSAHRALYRRHVLHIVLRGPVLCLAAAGFSLFFYPASYLLMAMAVFLPYLSKAASWCRCRLLGPQEPPTPSIELFDLNRQEPLSKERVAAFSDGVYAIVATLLILDICEDNVPDAKDVDERFHGSLVAALRESGPRFLAYFGSFATVGLLWFAHHSLFLHVRKATQPMGLLNALSLAFVGGLPLAYQQTSAFARQPRDELARVRISCAIIFFASIFQFATWTAALLHGPETLQPSARFGGREHAFMFAKLALYPCTSLLAFASTCFLSRFSTAIFHLMQIAVPSAFLLLRLAHGHKEERGVGTVVPRLYLSQI
;
A
#
# COMPACT_ATOMS: atom_id res chain seq x y z
N MET A 1 -31.06 -1.70 -74.08
CA MET A 1 -31.82 -2.52 -73.11
C MET A 1 -30.99 -3.76 -72.78
N SER A 2 -30.67 -3.90 -71.49
CA SER A 2 -30.33 -5.14 -70.74
C SER A 2 -29.00 -5.88 -70.98
N ARG A 3 -28.24 -5.95 -69.88
CA ARG A 3 -26.91 -6.54 -69.63
C ARG A 3 -26.89 -8.08 -69.60
N PRO A 4 -25.70 -8.71 -69.73
CA PRO A 4 -25.45 -10.14 -69.54
C PRO A 4 -25.25 -10.52 -68.05
N GLY A 5 -25.53 -11.78 -67.72
CA GLY A 5 -25.36 -12.35 -66.38
C GLY A 5 -23.90 -12.62 -66.00
N THR A 6 -23.55 -12.30 -64.76
CA THR A 6 -22.29 -12.60 -64.08
C THR A 6 -22.55 -13.56 -62.91
N PRO A 7 -21.72 -14.59 -62.67
CA PRO A 7 -21.82 -15.44 -61.49
C PRO A 7 -21.24 -14.74 -60.24
N GLU A 8 -21.82 -15.05 -59.09
CA GLU A 8 -21.55 -14.47 -57.76
C GLU A 8 -20.12 -14.69 -57.24
N PRO A 9 -19.55 -13.76 -56.46
CA PRO A 9 -18.30 -13.95 -55.74
C PRO A 9 -18.50 -14.62 -54.37
N ALA A 10 -17.57 -15.51 -54.03
CA ALA A 10 -17.46 -16.18 -52.73
C ALA A 10 -17.22 -15.18 -51.57
N LEU A 11 -17.99 -15.35 -50.49
CA LEU A 11 -17.78 -14.73 -49.19
C LEU A 11 -16.53 -15.33 -48.52
N CYS A 12 -15.45 -14.56 -48.40
CA CYS A 12 -14.38 -14.83 -47.45
C CYS A 12 -14.88 -14.49 -46.03
N VAL A 13 -15.16 -15.52 -45.24
CA VAL A 13 -15.31 -15.41 -43.79
C VAL A 13 -13.90 -15.36 -43.19
N GLN A 14 -13.57 -14.22 -42.58
CA GLN A 14 -12.36 -13.99 -41.81
C GLN A 14 -12.54 -14.66 -40.44
N GLY A 15 -12.06 -15.89 -40.30
CA GLY A 15 -12.05 -16.65 -39.06
C GLY A 15 -10.73 -16.50 -38.30
N ASP A 16 -10.82 -15.96 -37.09
CA ASP A 16 -9.99 -16.19 -35.90
C ASP A 16 -8.48 -16.42 -36.08
N SER A 17 -7.70 -15.34 -36.02
CA SER A 17 -6.25 -15.36 -35.79
C SER A 17 -5.87 -15.29 -34.30
N ALA A 18 -6.81 -15.52 -33.37
CA ALA A 18 -6.54 -15.45 -31.93
C ALA A 18 -6.09 -16.80 -31.31
N ALA A 19 -6.24 -17.92 -32.04
CA ALA A 19 -5.85 -19.25 -31.55
C ALA A 19 -4.38 -19.62 -31.82
N GLY A 20 -3.69 -18.92 -32.74
CA GLY A 20 -2.32 -19.26 -33.13
C GLY A 20 -1.22 -18.78 -32.18
N THR A 21 -1.49 -17.79 -31.32
CA THR A 21 -0.47 -17.23 -30.40
C THR A 21 -0.34 -17.99 -29.08
N GLN A 22 -1.37 -18.72 -28.65
CA GLN A 22 -1.32 -19.48 -27.39
C GLN A 22 -0.53 -20.80 -27.52
N ASP A 23 -0.58 -21.45 -28.69
CA ASP A 23 0.12 -22.72 -28.93
C ASP A 23 1.64 -22.53 -29.20
N GLU A 24 2.06 -21.38 -29.75
CA GLU A 24 3.48 -21.08 -29.94
C GLU A 24 4.20 -20.73 -28.62
N ASP A 25 3.53 -19.99 -27.71
CA ASP A 25 4.10 -19.63 -26.39
C ASP A 25 4.24 -20.85 -25.45
N ALA A 26 3.39 -21.87 -25.63
CA ALA A 26 3.47 -23.14 -24.88
C ALA A 26 4.63 -24.05 -25.33
N ALA A 27 5.08 -23.92 -26.58
CA ALA A 27 6.20 -24.69 -27.11
C ALA A 27 7.58 -24.20 -26.63
N ASP A 28 7.69 -22.94 -26.16
CA ASP A 28 8.94 -22.31 -25.69
C ASP A 28 9.05 -22.24 -24.15
N GLY A 29 8.13 -22.87 -23.40
CA GLY A 29 8.15 -22.90 -21.93
C GLY A 29 7.91 -21.54 -21.26
N THR A 30 7.52 -20.50 -22.01
CA THR A 30 7.29 -19.15 -21.48
C THR A 30 5.87 -19.00 -20.93
N GLN A 31 5.74 -18.59 -19.66
CA GLN A 31 4.46 -18.45 -18.97
C GLN A 31 4.08 -16.98 -18.71
N HIS A 32 2.78 -16.72 -18.59
CA HIS A 32 2.26 -15.42 -18.17
C HIS A 32 2.69 -15.09 -16.73
N SER A 33 3.31 -13.93 -16.55
CA SER A 33 3.87 -13.46 -15.28
C SER A 33 2.83 -13.11 -14.21
N HIS A 34 1.58 -12.89 -14.60
CA HIS A 34 0.55 -12.29 -13.75
C HIS A 34 0.38 -12.99 -12.40
N ARG A 35 0.19 -14.33 -12.40
CA ARG A 35 -0.06 -15.09 -11.16
C ARG A 35 1.13 -15.02 -10.19
N MET A 36 2.36 -15.10 -10.71
CA MET A 36 3.56 -15.00 -9.90
C MET A 36 3.70 -13.61 -9.28
N LEU A 37 3.40 -12.56 -10.05
CA LEU A 37 3.44 -11.19 -9.56
C LEU A 37 2.37 -10.90 -8.51
N SER A 38 1.14 -11.41 -8.70
CA SER A 38 0.08 -11.33 -7.69
C SER A 38 0.48 -12.05 -6.39
N PHE A 39 1.13 -13.22 -6.49
CA PHE A 39 1.66 -13.92 -5.32
C PHE A 39 2.72 -13.09 -4.59
N SER A 40 3.69 -12.52 -5.31
CA SER A 40 4.72 -11.66 -4.73
C SER A 40 4.10 -10.41 -4.07
N ASP A 41 3.11 -9.78 -4.69
CA ASP A 41 2.42 -8.60 -4.13
C ASP A 41 1.67 -8.93 -2.84
N ALA A 42 0.94 -10.05 -2.83
CA ALA A 42 0.27 -10.54 -1.64
C ALA A 42 1.27 -10.78 -0.51
N LEU A 43 2.35 -11.54 -0.77
CA LEU A 43 3.36 -11.86 0.24
C LEU A 43 4.04 -10.59 0.78
N LEU A 44 4.39 -9.64 -0.08
CA LEU A 44 5.04 -8.40 0.32
C LEU A 44 4.12 -7.48 1.15
N SER A 45 2.83 -7.41 0.79
CA SER A 45 1.84 -6.66 1.57
C SER A 45 1.64 -7.26 2.97
N ILE A 46 1.62 -8.59 3.09
CA ILE A 46 1.54 -9.29 4.39
C ILE A 46 2.78 -8.94 5.22
N ILE A 47 3.97 -9.13 4.67
CA ILE A 47 5.23 -8.88 5.36
C ILE A 47 5.37 -7.42 5.81
N ALA A 48 4.95 -6.46 4.97
CA ALA A 48 4.96 -5.04 5.36
C ALA A 48 4.01 -4.78 6.54
N THR A 49 2.83 -5.38 6.52
CA THR A 49 1.77 -5.09 7.50
C THR A 49 2.03 -5.77 8.85
N VAL A 50 2.54 -7.01 8.88
CA VAL A 50 2.82 -7.73 10.14
C VAL A 50 3.95 -7.08 10.96
N MET A 51 4.70 -6.13 10.40
CA MET A 51 5.69 -5.32 11.14
C MET A 51 5.05 -4.49 12.26
N ILE A 52 3.72 -4.34 12.27
CA ILE A 52 3.01 -3.65 13.35
C ILE A 52 2.94 -4.49 14.64
N LEU A 53 3.06 -5.83 14.55
CA LEU A 53 2.87 -6.73 15.69
C LEU A 53 3.83 -6.45 16.88
N PRO A 54 5.15 -6.23 16.67
CA PRO A 54 6.03 -5.85 17.78
C PRO A 54 5.62 -4.55 18.49
N VAL A 55 4.90 -3.66 17.80
CA VAL A 55 4.38 -2.41 18.37
C VAL A 55 3.13 -2.68 19.19
N THR A 56 2.18 -3.47 18.68
CA THR A 56 0.93 -3.82 19.37
C THR A 56 1.16 -4.64 20.65
N HIS A 57 2.14 -5.54 20.65
CA HIS A 57 2.49 -6.35 21.84
C HIS A 57 3.28 -5.58 22.92
N THR A 58 3.46 -4.26 22.79
CA THR A 58 4.15 -3.46 23.81
C THR A 58 3.25 -3.30 25.05
N LYS A 59 3.42 -4.19 26.04
CA LYS A 59 2.72 -4.11 27.32
C LYS A 59 3.29 -2.96 28.16
N ILE A 60 2.46 -1.96 28.49
CA ILE A 60 2.79 -0.89 29.42
C ILE A 60 2.16 -1.25 30.78
N SER A 61 2.98 -1.63 31.75
CA SER A 61 2.50 -1.88 33.12
C SER A 61 2.08 -0.57 33.79
N PRO A 62 1.01 -0.56 34.61
CA PRO A 62 0.49 0.64 35.25
C PRO A 62 1.52 1.34 36.17
N GLU A 63 2.48 0.60 36.71
CA GLU A 63 3.58 1.15 37.52
C GLU A 63 4.57 2.02 36.72
N GLN A 64 4.64 1.85 35.40
CA GLN A 64 5.54 2.58 34.50
C GLN A 64 4.83 3.68 33.68
N GLN A 65 3.53 3.89 33.90
CA GLN A 65 2.65 4.74 33.07
C GLN A 65 3.03 6.23 33.05
N PHE A 66 3.85 6.69 34.02
CA PHE A 66 4.33 8.08 34.10
C PHE A 66 5.75 8.28 33.62
N ASP A 67 6.44 7.23 33.17
CA ASP A 67 7.82 7.38 32.75
C ASP A 67 7.90 7.90 31.30
N LYS A 68 8.54 9.07 31.14
CA LYS A 68 8.87 9.64 29.82
C LYS A 68 9.66 8.63 28.96
N SER A 69 10.36 7.69 29.59
CA SER A 69 11.07 6.60 28.92
C SER A 69 10.13 5.70 28.11
N VAL A 70 8.94 5.36 28.63
CA VAL A 70 7.98 4.46 27.98
C VAL A 70 7.32 5.14 26.78
N GLN A 71 6.96 6.42 26.89
CA GLN A 71 6.44 7.19 25.77
C GLN A 71 7.48 7.32 24.64
N LYS A 72 8.74 7.58 25.01
CA LYS A 72 9.85 7.62 24.05
C LYS A 72 10.05 6.26 23.38
N LEU A 73 9.98 5.17 24.13
CA LEU A 73 10.09 3.81 23.61
C LEU A 73 8.98 3.47 22.61
N LEU A 74 7.72 3.79 22.94
CA LEU A 74 6.58 3.57 22.03
C LEU A 74 6.72 4.39 20.75
N ALA A 75 7.11 5.66 20.86
CA ALA A 75 7.37 6.52 19.70
C ALA A 75 8.50 5.98 18.83
N THR A 76 9.58 5.47 19.44
CA THR A 76 10.67 4.80 18.72
C THR A 76 10.14 3.56 18.00
N ARG A 77 9.36 2.68 18.65
CA ARG A 77 8.80 1.48 18.01
C ARG A 77 7.90 1.82 16.81
N ILE A 78 7.06 2.84 16.93
CA ILE A 78 6.22 3.33 15.82
C ILE A 78 7.07 3.87 14.67
N ALA A 79 8.09 4.68 14.96
CA ALA A 79 8.98 5.22 13.95
C ALA A 79 9.73 4.11 13.19
N VAL A 80 10.14 3.07 13.90
CA VAL A 80 10.87 1.95 13.29
C VAL A 80 9.91 1.04 12.49
N TYR A 81 8.67 0.86 12.94
CA TYR A 81 7.60 0.26 12.13
C TYR A 81 7.39 1.01 10.81
N LEU A 82 7.24 2.34 10.85
CA LEU A 82 7.06 3.14 9.64
C LEU A 82 8.27 3.01 8.70
N MET A 83 9.48 3.02 9.24
CA MET A 83 10.70 2.83 8.46
C MET A 83 10.73 1.46 7.77
N THR A 84 10.42 0.38 8.50
CA THR A 84 10.44 -0.98 7.94
C THR A 84 9.34 -1.22 6.91
N PHE A 85 8.13 -0.71 7.14
CA PHE A 85 7.06 -0.72 6.15
C PHE A 85 7.51 -0.04 4.84
N LEU A 86 8.16 1.12 4.94
CA LEU A 86 8.69 1.85 3.79
C LEU A 86 9.82 1.09 3.08
N ILE A 87 10.72 0.43 3.82
CA ILE A 87 11.79 -0.39 3.23
C ILE A 87 11.21 -1.54 2.40
N VAL A 88 10.23 -2.27 2.95
CA VAL A 88 9.55 -3.35 2.21
C VAL A 88 8.84 -2.80 0.98
N THR A 89 8.22 -1.63 1.09
CA THR A 89 7.56 -0.97 -0.04
C THR A 89 8.55 -0.53 -1.13
N VAL A 90 9.75 -0.07 -0.76
CA VAL A 90 10.83 0.24 -1.71
C VAL A 90 11.32 -1.03 -2.40
N ALA A 91 11.49 -2.12 -1.67
CA ALA A 91 11.87 -3.41 -2.24
C ALA A 91 10.80 -3.94 -3.21
N TRP A 92 9.51 -3.79 -2.85
CA TRP A 92 8.38 -4.08 -3.72
C TRP A 92 8.38 -3.20 -4.98
N ALA A 93 8.64 -1.91 -4.85
CA ALA A 93 8.72 -1.00 -6.01
C ALA A 93 9.92 -1.33 -6.93
N ALA A 94 11.05 -1.77 -6.38
CA ALA A 94 12.16 -2.27 -7.18
C ALA A 94 11.79 -3.57 -7.91
N HIS A 95 11.08 -4.47 -7.22
CA HIS A 95 10.57 -5.71 -7.80
C HIS A 95 9.54 -5.46 -8.91
N THR A 96 8.62 -4.50 -8.75
CA THR A 96 7.66 -4.13 -9.81
C THR A 96 8.39 -3.63 -11.06
N ARG A 97 9.40 -2.77 -10.90
CA ARG A 97 10.23 -2.27 -12.00
C ARG A 97 11.00 -3.37 -12.70
N LEU A 98 11.57 -4.29 -11.93
CA LEU A 98 12.29 -5.44 -12.48
C LEU A 98 11.38 -6.25 -13.41
N PHE A 99 10.19 -6.60 -12.96
CA PHE A 99 9.27 -7.43 -13.74
C PHE A 99 8.49 -6.70 -14.83
N GLN A 100 8.50 -5.35 -14.86
CA GLN A 100 8.09 -4.60 -16.04
C GLN A 100 9.08 -4.77 -17.21
N VAL A 101 10.35 -5.04 -16.90
CA VAL A 101 11.40 -5.32 -17.89
C VAL A 101 11.41 -6.80 -18.32
N VAL A 102 11.19 -7.73 -17.39
CA VAL A 102 11.20 -9.20 -17.60
C VAL A 102 9.83 -9.70 -18.10
N GLY A 103 9.31 -9.17 -19.21
CA GLY A 103 7.92 -9.39 -19.64
C GLY A 103 7.39 -10.85 -19.57
N LYS A 104 8.21 -11.84 -19.92
CA LYS A 104 7.88 -13.28 -19.86
C LYS A 104 8.68 -14.00 -18.77
N ILE A 105 8.12 -15.08 -18.21
CA ILE A 105 8.73 -15.86 -17.13
C ILE A 105 9.00 -17.30 -17.57
N ASP A 106 10.14 -17.83 -17.12
CA ASP A 106 10.49 -19.25 -17.16
C ASP A 106 10.62 -19.83 -15.74
N ASP A 107 10.79 -21.15 -15.62
CA ASP A 107 10.88 -21.84 -14.32
C ASP A 107 12.06 -21.35 -13.48
N THR A 108 13.20 -21.02 -14.11
CA THR A 108 14.38 -20.51 -13.42
C THR A 108 14.11 -19.14 -12.80
N LEU A 109 13.49 -18.21 -13.54
CA LEU A 109 13.08 -16.91 -13.03
C LEU A 109 12.05 -17.05 -11.92
N ALA A 110 11.12 -17.99 -12.02
CA ALA A 110 10.15 -18.27 -10.97
C ALA A 110 10.83 -18.75 -9.68
N LEU A 111 11.82 -19.65 -9.78
CA LEU A 111 12.61 -20.11 -8.62
C LEU A 111 13.47 -18.99 -8.02
N LEU A 112 14.09 -18.14 -8.86
CA LEU A 112 14.82 -16.97 -8.39
C LEU A 112 13.90 -15.95 -7.70
N ASN A 113 12.70 -15.73 -8.24
CA ASN A 113 11.68 -14.93 -7.57
C ASN A 113 11.27 -15.53 -6.23
N LEU A 114 11.09 -16.85 -6.15
CA LEU A 114 10.76 -17.53 -4.89
C LEU A 114 11.89 -17.39 -3.87
N ALA A 115 13.15 -17.52 -4.28
CA ALA A 115 14.31 -17.26 -3.42
C ALA A 115 14.36 -15.81 -2.94
N CYS A 116 14.01 -14.85 -3.80
CA CYS A 116 13.86 -13.44 -3.45
C CYS A 116 12.77 -13.26 -2.37
N MET A 117 11.57 -13.83 -2.59
CA MET A 117 10.47 -13.78 -1.64
C MET A 117 10.85 -14.42 -0.29
N MET A 118 11.48 -15.59 -0.30
CA MET A 118 11.99 -16.27 0.91
C MET A 118 12.93 -15.35 1.71
N THR A 119 13.86 -14.67 1.03
CA THR A 119 14.78 -13.74 1.69
C THR A 119 14.04 -12.54 2.29
N ILE A 120 13.02 -12.02 1.59
CA ILE A 120 12.20 -10.90 2.08
C ILE A 120 11.35 -11.30 3.31
N THR A 121 10.82 -12.53 3.33
CA THR A 121 10.05 -13.02 4.49
C THR A 121 10.86 -13.11 5.79
N PHE A 122 12.19 -13.10 5.71
CA PHE A 122 13.06 -13.11 6.89
C PHE A 122 13.28 -11.70 7.49
N LEU A 123 12.92 -10.63 6.79
CA LEU A 123 12.99 -9.25 7.31
C LEU A 123 12.24 -9.06 8.64
N PRO A 124 10.97 -9.53 8.82
CA PRO A 124 10.27 -9.52 10.10
C PRO A 124 11.09 -9.97 11.30
N PHE A 125 11.83 -11.06 11.14
CA PHE A 125 12.62 -11.65 12.21
C PHE A 125 13.81 -10.76 12.57
N THR A 126 14.57 -10.32 11.56
CA THR A 126 15.69 -9.39 11.78
C THR A 126 15.22 -8.08 12.40
N PHE A 127 14.01 -7.63 12.03
CA PHE A 127 13.38 -6.45 12.59
C PHE A 127 13.02 -6.62 14.07
N SER A 128 12.37 -7.73 14.42
CA SER A 128 12.04 -8.06 15.81
C SER A 128 13.29 -8.13 16.68
N LEU A 129 14.40 -8.68 16.16
CA LEU A 129 15.68 -8.72 16.86
C LEU A 129 16.25 -7.31 17.10
N MET A 130 16.18 -6.44 16.08
CA MET A 130 16.62 -5.04 16.16
C MET A 130 15.82 -4.20 17.18
N VAL A 131 14.51 -4.44 17.29
CA VAL A 131 13.65 -3.73 18.26
C VAL A 131 13.81 -4.26 19.68
N THR A 132 14.02 -5.57 19.84
CA THR A 132 14.18 -6.20 21.16
C THR A 132 15.53 -5.87 21.77
N PHE A 133 16.59 -5.83 20.95
CA PHE A 133 17.96 -5.58 21.40
C PHE A 133 18.59 -4.40 20.63
N PRO A 134 18.11 -3.15 20.82
CA PRO A 134 18.55 -2.00 20.05
C PRO A 134 20.03 -1.64 20.28
N GLU A 135 20.57 -1.97 21.45
CA GLU A 135 21.99 -1.73 21.80
C GLU A 135 22.93 -2.79 21.21
N VAL A 136 22.41 -3.94 20.74
CA VAL A 136 23.22 -5.02 20.21
C VAL A 136 23.29 -4.87 18.67
N PRO A 137 24.49 -4.73 18.07
CA PRO A 137 24.62 -4.45 16.64
C PRO A 137 24.20 -5.61 15.74
N LEU A 138 23.99 -6.81 16.29
CA LEU A 138 23.62 -8.01 15.55
C LEU A 138 22.30 -7.86 14.77
N GLY A 139 21.30 -7.19 15.35
CA GLY A 139 20.00 -7.01 14.68
C GLY A 139 20.12 -6.19 13.38
N ILE A 140 20.84 -5.07 13.46
CA ILE A 140 21.09 -4.19 12.31
C ILE A 140 21.97 -4.90 11.28
N PHE A 141 23.02 -5.59 11.72
CA PHE A 141 23.89 -6.36 10.83
C PHE A 141 23.11 -7.40 10.02
N LEU A 142 22.29 -8.24 10.68
CA LEU A 142 21.47 -9.25 10.01
C LEU A 142 20.46 -8.61 9.07
N PHE A 143 19.82 -7.51 9.47
CA PHE A 143 18.90 -6.77 8.62
C PHE A 143 19.60 -6.29 7.33
N CYS A 144 20.78 -5.68 7.44
CA CYS A 144 21.56 -5.25 6.28
C CYS A 144 21.97 -6.42 5.38
N MET A 145 22.38 -7.55 5.97
CA MET A 145 22.73 -8.76 5.20
C MET A 145 21.53 -9.31 4.42
N CYS A 146 20.33 -9.28 4.98
CA CYS A 146 19.11 -9.65 4.26
C CYS A 146 18.85 -8.73 3.07
N VAL A 147 18.97 -7.41 3.24
CA VAL A 147 18.79 -6.45 2.13
C VAL A 147 19.84 -6.65 1.04
N ILE A 148 21.09 -6.97 1.40
CA ILE A 148 22.15 -7.30 0.44
C ILE A 148 21.81 -8.57 -0.33
N ALA A 149 21.35 -9.62 0.36
CA ALA A 149 20.94 -10.88 -0.26
C ALA A 149 19.76 -10.68 -1.23
N ILE A 150 18.75 -9.88 -0.86
CA ILE A 150 17.64 -9.50 -1.74
C ILE A 150 18.18 -8.82 -3.02
N GLY A 151 19.07 -7.85 -2.84
CA GLY A 151 19.72 -7.15 -3.95
C GLY A 151 20.52 -8.06 -4.87
N ALA A 152 21.25 -9.03 -4.31
CA ALA A 152 22.03 -10.00 -5.07
C ALA A 152 21.13 -10.92 -5.90
N VAL A 153 20.04 -11.43 -5.33
CA VAL A 153 19.07 -12.26 -6.06
C VAL A 153 18.38 -11.46 -7.16
N GLN A 154 17.95 -10.21 -6.88
CA GLN A 154 17.37 -9.34 -7.90
C GLN A 154 18.38 -9.01 -9.02
N ALA A 155 19.65 -8.78 -8.70
CA ALA A 155 20.70 -8.58 -9.69
C ALA A 155 20.92 -9.83 -10.55
N LEU A 156 20.85 -11.03 -9.96
CA LEU A 156 20.92 -12.29 -10.68
C LEU A 156 19.76 -12.45 -11.67
N ILE A 157 18.53 -12.09 -11.25
CA ILE A 157 17.34 -12.06 -12.12
C ILE A 157 17.59 -11.12 -13.32
N VAL A 158 18.12 -9.92 -13.09
CA VAL A 158 18.48 -8.99 -14.18
C VAL A 158 19.49 -9.62 -15.12
N VAL A 159 20.59 -10.15 -14.60
CA VAL A 159 21.65 -10.74 -15.43
C VAL A 159 21.11 -11.90 -16.27
N TYR A 160 20.27 -12.75 -15.68
CA TYR A 160 19.63 -13.87 -16.35
C TYR A 160 18.66 -13.41 -17.45
N ALA A 161 17.73 -12.48 -17.16
CA ALA A 161 16.78 -11.98 -18.14
C ALA A 161 17.46 -11.29 -19.33
N PHE A 162 18.57 -10.56 -19.10
CA PHE A 162 19.34 -9.95 -20.19
C PHE A 162 20.24 -10.94 -20.95
N ARG A 163 20.48 -12.15 -20.41
CA ARG A 163 21.17 -13.24 -21.12
C ARG A 163 20.27 -13.90 -22.16
N PHE A 164 18.95 -13.93 -21.90
CA PHE A 164 17.93 -14.55 -22.75
C PHE A 164 16.94 -13.51 -23.29
N PRO A 165 17.19 -12.93 -24.49
CA PRO A 165 16.41 -11.79 -24.98
C PRO A 165 14.92 -12.03 -25.18
N HIS A 166 14.48 -13.28 -25.34
CA HIS A 166 13.08 -13.67 -25.50
C HIS A 166 12.25 -13.50 -24.21
N LEU A 167 12.89 -13.39 -23.04
CA LEU A 167 12.23 -13.16 -21.75
C LEU A 167 11.93 -11.67 -21.48
N LEU A 168 12.60 -10.78 -22.22
CA LEU A 168 12.44 -9.34 -22.05
C LEU A 168 11.15 -8.84 -22.69
N ASN A 169 10.66 -7.70 -22.19
CA ASN A 169 9.55 -6.98 -22.81
C ASN A 169 9.88 -6.66 -24.30
N PRO A 170 8.95 -6.88 -25.25
CA PRO A 170 9.15 -6.62 -26.68
C PRO A 170 9.75 -5.25 -27.01
N GLU A 171 9.35 -4.21 -26.28
CA GLU A 171 9.87 -2.84 -26.46
C GLU A 171 11.39 -2.75 -26.19
N ILE A 172 11.88 -3.52 -25.22
CA ILE A 172 13.28 -3.54 -24.81
C ILE A 172 14.08 -4.53 -25.66
N GLN A 173 13.48 -5.64 -26.07
CA GLN A 173 14.09 -6.66 -26.92
C GLN A 173 14.57 -6.09 -28.26
N GLY A 174 13.75 -5.24 -28.90
CA GLY A 174 14.06 -4.60 -30.18
C GLY A 174 15.00 -3.39 -30.09
N SER A 175 15.33 -2.92 -28.88
CA SER A 175 16.12 -1.69 -28.71
C SER A 175 17.61 -1.90 -29.01
N ALA A 176 18.24 -0.90 -29.64
CA ALA A 176 19.69 -0.87 -29.90
C ALA A 176 20.53 -0.68 -28.62
N HIS A 177 19.92 -0.16 -27.54
CA HIS A 177 20.61 0.27 -26.31
C HIS A 177 20.47 -0.74 -25.14
N ARG A 178 20.30 -2.04 -25.41
CA ARG A 178 20.09 -3.09 -24.39
C ARG A 178 21.13 -3.09 -23.26
N ALA A 179 22.42 -2.87 -23.58
CA ALA A 179 23.48 -2.80 -22.59
C ALA A 179 23.32 -1.62 -21.60
N LEU A 180 22.79 -0.50 -22.08
CA LEU A 180 22.49 0.68 -21.27
C LEU A 180 21.34 0.40 -20.31
N TYR A 181 20.25 -0.21 -20.81
CA TYR A 181 19.12 -0.67 -19.99
C TYR A 181 19.58 -1.63 -18.89
N ARG A 182 20.42 -2.62 -19.22
CA ARG A 182 20.99 -3.56 -18.24
C ARG A 182 21.73 -2.82 -17.12
N ARG A 183 22.63 -1.90 -17.47
CA ARG A 183 23.42 -1.12 -16.50
C ARG A 183 22.52 -0.26 -15.62
N HIS A 184 21.46 0.31 -16.18
CA HIS A 184 20.52 1.16 -15.48
C HIS A 184 19.68 0.39 -14.45
N VAL A 185 19.04 -0.71 -14.88
CA VAL A 185 18.23 -1.55 -13.98
C VAL A 185 19.11 -2.11 -12.86
N LEU A 186 20.32 -2.57 -13.19
CA LEU A 186 21.27 -3.05 -12.21
C LEU A 186 21.68 -1.96 -11.20
N HIS A 187 21.88 -0.72 -11.66
CA HIS A 187 22.18 0.40 -10.77
C HIS A 187 21.02 0.74 -9.83
N ILE A 188 19.76 0.68 -10.29
CA ILE A 188 18.58 0.89 -9.44
C ILE A 188 18.51 -0.19 -8.36
N VAL A 189 18.62 -1.46 -8.75
CA VAL A 189 18.53 -2.61 -7.85
C VAL A 189 19.68 -2.63 -6.83
N LEU A 190 20.91 -2.33 -7.24
CA LEU A 190 22.09 -2.40 -6.36
C LEU A 190 22.28 -1.17 -5.46
N ARG A 191 21.62 -0.04 -5.72
CA ARG A 191 21.81 1.19 -4.92
C ARG A 191 21.49 0.99 -3.43
N GLY A 192 20.36 0.35 -3.11
CA GLY A 192 19.96 0.05 -1.73
C GLY A 192 20.93 -0.90 -1.01
N PRO A 193 21.25 -2.06 -1.62
CA PRO A 193 22.26 -3.00 -1.12
C PRO A 193 23.63 -2.38 -0.86
N VAL A 194 24.12 -1.50 -1.74
CA VAL A 194 25.42 -0.82 -1.54
C VAL A 194 25.39 0.10 -0.32
N LEU A 195 24.29 0.83 -0.11
CA LEU A 195 24.11 1.64 1.10
C LEU A 195 23.97 0.78 2.36
N CYS A 196 23.32 -0.38 2.26
CA CYS A 196 23.20 -1.33 3.36
C CYS A 196 24.52 -2.03 3.68
N LEU A 197 25.39 -2.26 2.68
CA LEU A 197 26.75 -2.77 2.89
C LEU A 197 27.58 -1.77 3.70
N ALA A 198 27.50 -0.48 3.35
CA ALA A 198 28.12 0.58 4.16
C ALA A 198 27.54 0.60 5.58
N ALA A 199 26.21 0.53 5.71
CA ALA A 199 25.52 0.51 7.01
C ALA A 199 25.91 -0.71 7.88
N ALA A 200 26.06 -1.89 7.28
CA ALA A 200 26.54 -3.10 7.96
C ALA A 200 27.96 -2.92 8.50
N GLY A 201 28.85 -2.30 7.70
CA GLY A 201 30.21 -1.97 8.14
C GLY A 201 30.21 -1.00 9.32
N PHE A 202 29.43 0.09 9.24
CA PHE A 202 29.32 1.07 10.33
C PHE A 202 28.59 0.52 11.55
N SER A 203 27.73 -0.49 11.41
CA SER A 203 26.97 -1.09 12.52
C SER A 203 27.88 -1.65 13.62
N LEU A 204 29.09 -2.10 13.28
CA LEU A 204 30.03 -2.68 14.24
C LEU A 204 30.80 -1.62 15.03
N PHE A 205 30.85 -0.37 14.54
CA PHE A 205 31.64 0.72 15.14
C PHE A 205 30.76 1.83 15.73
N PHE A 206 29.65 2.17 15.07
CA PHE A 206 28.77 3.27 15.43
C PHE A 206 27.34 3.05 14.94
N TYR A 207 26.51 2.41 15.76
CA TYR A 207 25.12 2.04 15.41
C TYR A 207 24.20 3.22 15.03
N PRO A 208 24.32 4.46 15.60
CA PRO A 208 23.44 5.56 15.18
C PRO A 208 23.64 5.97 13.72
N ALA A 209 24.87 5.91 13.19
CA ALA A 209 25.10 6.18 11.76
C ALA A 209 24.48 5.12 10.86
N SER A 210 24.40 3.87 11.31
CA SER A 210 23.77 2.81 10.53
C SER A 210 22.28 3.07 10.32
N TYR A 211 21.56 3.52 11.36
CA TYR A 211 20.16 3.97 11.23
C TYR A 211 20.00 5.16 10.28
N LEU A 212 20.93 6.13 10.32
CA LEU A 212 20.90 7.28 9.42
C LEU A 212 21.13 6.86 7.95
N LEU A 213 22.06 5.94 7.70
CA LEU A 213 22.32 5.38 6.37
C LEU A 213 21.13 4.58 5.84
N MET A 214 20.45 3.83 6.71
CA MET A 214 19.23 3.10 6.36
C MET A 214 18.08 4.05 6.02
N ALA A 215 17.89 5.11 6.81
CA ALA A 215 16.94 6.18 6.48
C ALA A 215 17.29 6.84 5.14
N MET A 216 18.58 7.11 4.91
CA MET A 216 19.04 7.64 3.62
C MET A 216 18.72 6.69 2.47
N ALA A 217 18.90 5.38 2.62
CA ALA A 217 18.56 4.40 1.57
C ALA A 217 17.09 4.50 1.13
N VAL A 218 16.18 4.76 2.07
CA VAL A 218 14.75 4.95 1.82
C VAL A 218 14.45 6.32 1.19
N PHE A 219 14.98 7.40 1.77
CA PHE A 219 14.59 8.77 1.41
C PHE A 219 15.38 9.38 0.25
N LEU A 220 16.60 8.91 -0.04
CA LEU A 220 17.48 9.46 -1.08
C LEU A 220 16.86 9.46 -2.50
N PRO A 221 16.13 8.42 -2.98
CA PRO A 221 15.44 8.50 -4.27
C PRO A 221 14.37 9.60 -4.31
N TYR A 222 13.72 9.91 -3.19
CA TYR A 222 12.69 10.93 -3.10
C TYR A 222 13.29 12.33 -2.90
N LEU A 223 14.29 12.47 -2.03
CA LEU A 223 15.03 13.72 -1.80
C LEU A 223 15.75 14.21 -3.06
N SER A 224 16.37 13.30 -3.83
CA SER A 224 17.02 13.66 -5.08
C SER A 224 16.04 14.21 -6.13
N LYS A 225 14.80 13.70 -6.16
CA LYS A 225 13.72 14.22 -7.00
C LYS A 225 13.17 15.56 -6.50
N ALA A 226 12.93 15.70 -5.19
CA ALA A 226 12.51 16.97 -4.61
C ALA A 226 13.54 18.08 -4.84
N ALA A 227 14.83 17.74 -4.72
CA ALA A 227 15.94 18.65 -4.99
C ALA A 227 16.09 18.97 -6.49
N SER A 228 15.79 18.04 -7.41
CA SER A 228 15.79 18.35 -8.85
C SER A 228 14.60 19.23 -9.22
N TRP A 229 13.41 18.94 -8.68
CA TRP A 229 12.21 19.74 -8.86
C TRP A 229 12.38 21.16 -8.32
N CYS A 230 12.90 21.31 -7.10
CA CYS A 230 13.23 22.62 -6.52
C CYS A 230 14.27 23.36 -7.35
N ARG A 231 15.32 22.68 -7.83
CA ARG A 231 16.34 23.30 -8.70
C ARG A 231 15.75 23.79 -10.01
N CYS A 232 14.94 23.00 -10.71
CA CYS A 232 14.28 23.43 -11.94
C CYS A 232 13.34 24.63 -11.70
N ARG A 233 12.72 24.71 -10.52
CA ARG A 233 11.82 25.81 -10.15
C ARG A 233 12.58 27.08 -9.76
N LEU A 234 13.78 26.97 -9.20
CA LEU A 234 14.61 28.08 -8.72
C LEU A 234 15.59 28.62 -9.77
N LEU A 235 16.18 27.76 -10.60
CA LEU A 235 17.26 28.11 -11.55
C LEU A 235 16.77 28.22 -13.01
N GLY A 236 15.48 28.04 -13.27
CA GLY A 236 14.92 27.97 -14.62
C GLY A 236 15.24 26.65 -15.33
N PRO A 237 14.63 26.38 -16.51
CA PRO A 237 14.94 25.20 -17.30
C PRO A 237 16.38 25.30 -17.83
N GLN A 238 17.27 24.43 -17.35
CA GLN A 238 18.62 24.32 -17.87
C GLN A 238 18.59 23.39 -19.11
N GLU A 239 19.27 23.77 -20.19
CA GLU A 239 19.42 22.89 -21.38
C GLU A 239 19.94 21.51 -20.96
N PRO A 240 19.36 20.40 -21.48
CA PRO A 240 19.75 19.06 -21.08
C PRO A 240 21.21 18.79 -21.50
N PRO A 241 22.06 18.20 -20.65
CA PRO A 241 23.41 17.83 -21.04
C PRO A 241 23.38 16.57 -21.91
N THR A 242 23.75 16.66 -23.19
CA THR A 242 24.04 15.55 -24.14
C THR A 242 22.95 14.46 -24.37
N PRO A 243 22.84 13.90 -25.59
CA PRO A 243 21.77 12.93 -25.96
C PRO A 243 21.81 11.61 -25.18
N SER A 244 22.89 11.34 -24.44
CA SER A 244 22.96 10.23 -23.51
C SER A 244 22.06 10.41 -22.30
N ILE A 245 21.60 11.61 -21.93
CA ILE A 245 20.77 11.88 -20.74
C ILE A 245 19.27 11.95 -21.06
N GLU A 246 18.85 12.21 -22.30
CA GLU A 246 17.43 12.26 -22.69
C GLU A 246 16.72 10.90 -22.51
N LEU A 247 17.42 9.79 -22.76
CA LEU A 247 16.89 8.45 -22.49
C LEU A 247 16.81 8.13 -20.98
N PHE A 248 17.56 8.86 -20.14
CA PHE A 248 17.61 8.66 -18.68
C PHE A 248 16.49 9.39 -17.93
N ASP A 249 15.99 10.52 -18.44
CA ASP A 249 14.84 11.20 -17.84
C ASP A 249 13.49 10.69 -18.34
N LEU A 250 13.40 10.16 -19.58
CA LEU A 250 12.17 9.53 -20.09
C LEU A 250 11.74 8.32 -19.25
N ASN A 251 12.68 7.51 -18.76
CA ASN A 251 12.37 6.27 -18.04
C ASN A 251 12.19 6.49 -16.51
N ARG A 252 12.73 7.58 -15.94
CA ARG A 252 12.47 7.98 -14.54
C ARG A 252 11.01 8.34 -14.26
N GLN A 253 10.24 8.62 -15.32
CA GLN A 253 8.83 8.97 -15.31
C GLN A 253 7.90 7.79 -15.57
N GLU A 254 8.41 6.56 -15.77
CA GLU A 254 7.52 5.45 -16.05
C GLU A 254 6.47 5.34 -14.93
N PRO A 255 5.19 5.18 -15.28
CA PRO A 255 4.14 4.96 -14.29
C PRO A 255 4.38 3.62 -13.58
N LEU A 256 3.92 3.54 -12.32
CA LEU A 256 3.80 2.24 -11.65
C LEU A 256 2.66 1.47 -12.32
N SER A 257 2.77 0.13 -12.34
CA SER A 257 1.63 -0.68 -12.73
C SER A 257 0.48 -0.47 -11.74
N LYS A 258 -0.66 -0.03 -12.26
CA LYS A 258 -1.89 0.21 -11.47
C LYS A 258 -2.34 -1.06 -10.76
N GLU A 259 -2.29 -2.20 -11.44
CA GLU A 259 -2.70 -3.51 -10.92
C GLU A 259 -1.85 -3.91 -9.72
N ARG A 260 -0.52 -3.75 -9.84
CA ARG A 260 0.42 -4.07 -8.77
C ARG A 260 0.17 -3.19 -7.53
N VAL A 261 -0.05 -1.89 -7.73
CA VAL A 261 -0.37 -0.96 -6.64
C VAL A 261 -1.68 -1.35 -5.96
N ALA A 262 -2.71 -1.70 -6.73
CA ALA A 262 -4.00 -2.15 -6.20
C ALA A 262 -3.86 -3.46 -5.40
N ALA A 263 -3.18 -4.47 -5.95
CA ALA A 263 -2.97 -5.76 -5.27
C ALA A 263 -2.21 -5.61 -3.95
N PHE A 264 -1.15 -4.77 -3.92
CA PHE A 264 -0.42 -4.48 -2.69
C PHE A 264 -1.31 -3.76 -1.67
N SER A 265 -2.09 -2.76 -2.09
CA SER A 265 -3.04 -2.06 -1.21
C SER A 265 -4.09 -3.01 -0.63
N ASP A 266 -4.72 -3.83 -1.47
CA ASP A 266 -5.77 -4.78 -1.07
C ASP A 266 -5.24 -5.77 -0.02
N GLY A 267 -4.01 -6.27 -0.21
CA GLY A 267 -3.36 -7.13 0.77
C GLY A 267 -3.11 -6.47 2.13
N VAL A 268 -2.71 -5.19 2.16
CA VAL A 268 -2.57 -4.43 3.42
C VAL A 268 -3.92 -4.29 4.12
N TYR A 269 -4.97 -3.89 3.41
CA TYR A 269 -6.32 -3.76 4.00
C TYR A 269 -6.85 -5.09 4.53
N ALA A 270 -6.65 -6.18 3.78
CA ALA A 270 -7.05 -7.52 4.20
C ALA A 270 -6.33 -7.93 5.48
N ILE A 271 -5.01 -7.75 5.56
CA ILE A 271 -4.26 -8.11 6.78
C ILE A 271 -4.68 -7.24 7.97
N VAL A 272 -4.87 -5.94 7.80
CA VAL A 272 -5.39 -5.09 8.87
C VAL A 272 -6.73 -5.60 9.39
N ALA A 273 -7.67 -5.96 8.50
CA ALA A 273 -8.95 -6.53 8.92
C ALA A 273 -8.78 -7.88 9.64
N THR A 274 -7.86 -8.75 9.20
CA THR A 274 -7.58 -10.01 9.90
C THR A 274 -6.96 -9.81 11.29
N LEU A 275 -6.08 -8.82 11.46
CA LEU A 275 -5.49 -8.51 12.76
C LEU A 275 -6.55 -8.03 13.76
N LEU A 276 -7.56 -7.27 13.30
CA LEU A 276 -8.66 -6.81 14.16
C LEU A 276 -9.53 -7.96 14.68
N ILE A 277 -9.81 -8.98 13.86
CA ILE A 277 -10.62 -10.12 14.32
C ILE A 277 -9.78 -11.08 15.18
N LEU A 278 -8.50 -11.26 14.87
CA LEU A 278 -7.60 -12.08 15.70
C LEU A 278 -7.47 -11.53 17.12
N ASP A 279 -7.39 -10.21 17.28
CA ASP A 279 -7.38 -9.53 18.58
C ASP A 279 -8.63 -9.88 19.42
N ILE A 280 -9.82 -9.82 18.80
CA ILE A 280 -11.07 -10.24 19.45
C ILE A 280 -11.06 -11.74 19.79
N CYS A 281 -10.57 -12.58 18.88
CA CYS A 281 -10.52 -14.02 19.11
C CYS A 281 -9.56 -14.41 20.26
N GLU A 282 -8.51 -13.63 20.50
CA GLU A 282 -7.55 -13.88 21.57
C GLU A 282 -8.05 -13.35 22.93
N ASP A 283 -8.61 -12.13 22.98
CA ASP A 283 -8.93 -11.43 24.24
C ASP A 283 -10.36 -11.63 24.76
N ASN A 284 -11.31 -12.04 23.91
CA ASN A 284 -12.75 -12.05 24.26
C ASN A 284 -13.36 -13.43 24.42
N VAL A 285 -12.61 -14.50 24.16
CA VAL A 285 -13.10 -15.86 24.40
C VAL A 285 -12.92 -16.16 25.89
N PRO A 286 -14.00 -16.30 26.67
CA PRO A 286 -13.88 -16.49 28.11
C PRO A 286 -13.40 -17.91 28.42
N ASP A 287 -12.48 -18.05 29.38
CA ASP A 287 -12.05 -19.35 29.88
C ASP A 287 -13.20 -20.05 30.60
N ALA A 288 -13.30 -21.38 30.44
CA ALA A 288 -14.36 -22.17 31.07
C ALA A 288 -14.41 -22.00 32.60
N LYS A 289 -13.24 -21.82 33.23
CA LYS A 289 -13.13 -21.53 34.67
C LYS A 289 -13.68 -20.15 35.03
N ASP A 290 -13.40 -19.13 34.24
CA ASP A 290 -13.91 -17.78 34.45
C ASP A 290 -15.43 -17.72 34.30
N VAL A 291 -16.00 -18.48 33.36
CA VAL A 291 -17.46 -18.60 33.19
C VAL A 291 -18.11 -19.24 34.42
N ASP A 292 -17.49 -20.28 34.96
CA ASP A 292 -18.01 -20.99 36.14
C ASP A 292 -17.90 -20.12 37.40
N GLU A 293 -16.72 -19.53 37.65
CA GLU A 293 -16.43 -18.76 38.85
C GLU A 293 -17.12 -17.38 38.88
N ARG A 294 -17.09 -16.61 37.78
CA ARG A 294 -17.61 -15.23 37.76
C ARG A 294 -19.07 -15.13 37.32
N PHE A 295 -19.53 -16.05 36.49
CA PHE A 295 -20.86 -15.99 35.88
C PHE A 295 -21.75 -17.18 36.26
N HIS A 296 -21.35 -17.99 37.24
CA HIS A 296 -22.10 -19.14 37.74
C HIS A 296 -22.50 -20.11 36.62
N GLY A 297 -21.58 -20.35 35.67
CA GLY A 297 -21.81 -21.23 34.52
C GLY A 297 -22.63 -20.61 33.38
N SER A 298 -23.03 -19.32 33.49
CA SER A 298 -23.82 -18.64 32.46
C SER A 298 -22.95 -17.98 31.40
N LEU A 299 -22.75 -18.67 30.28
CA LEU A 299 -22.04 -18.11 29.11
C LEU A 299 -22.72 -16.85 28.55
N VAL A 300 -24.05 -16.77 28.62
CA VAL A 300 -24.81 -15.60 28.13
C VAL A 300 -24.45 -14.34 28.91
N ALA A 301 -24.26 -14.45 30.23
CA ALA A 301 -23.85 -13.32 31.05
C ALA A 301 -22.42 -12.86 30.69
N ALA A 302 -21.49 -13.80 30.50
CA ALA A 302 -20.11 -13.52 30.08
C ALA A 302 -20.05 -12.83 28.70
N LEU A 303 -20.85 -13.29 27.74
CA LEU A 303 -20.92 -12.70 26.39
C LEU A 303 -21.55 -11.30 26.41
N ARG A 304 -22.54 -11.07 27.27
CA ARG A 304 -23.17 -9.75 27.42
C ARG A 304 -22.19 -8.70 27.94
N GLU A 305 -21.29 -9.06 28.85
CA GLU A 305 -20.23 -8.18 29.32
C GLU A 305 -19.22 -7.83 28.20
N SER A 306 -18.97 -8.76 27.28
CA SER A 306 -18.10 -8.56 26.12
C SER A 306 -18.74 -7.76 24.98
N GLY A 307 -20.05 -7.49 25.05
CA GLY A 307 -20.85 -6.82 24.01
C GLY A 307 -20.24 -5.53 23.41
N PRO A 308 -19.78 -4.56 24.23
CA PRO A 308 -19.18 -3.32 23.73
C PRO A 308 -17.92 -3.54 22.89
N ARG A 309 -17.15 -4.59 23.17
CA ARG A 309 -15.93 -4.93 22.40
C ARG A 309 -16.29 -5.45 21.00
N PHE A 310 -17.36 -6.24 20.87
CA PHE A 310 -17.88 -6.65 19.56
C PHE A 310 -18.36 -5.46 18.73
N LEU A 311 -19.04 -4.49 19.37
CA LEU A 311 -19.46 -3.27 18.68
C LEU A 311 -18.26 -2.42 18.23
N ALA A 312 -17.22 -2.31 19.06
CA ALA A 312 -15.98 -1.65 18.70
C ALA A 312 -15.31 -2.33 17.49
N TYR A 313 -15.28 -3.66 17.45
CA TYR A 313 -14.79 -4.42 16.29
C TYR A 313 -15.54 -4.06 15.01
N PHE A 314 -16.87 -4.05 15.01
CA PHE A 314 -17.66 -3.69 13.83
C PHE A 314 -17.39 -2.26 13.36
N GLY A 315 -17.22 -1.31 14.28
CA GLY A 315 -16.83 0.07 13.95
C GLY A 315 -15.45 0.17 13.30
N SER A 316 -14.46 -0.56 13.83
CA SER A 316 -13.11 -0.60 13.27
C SER A 316 -13.06 -1.31 11.92
N PHE A 317 -13.76 -2.43 11.77
CA PHE A 317 -13.90 -3.11 10.48
C PHE A 317 -14.57 -2.20 9.44
N ALA A 318 -15.63 -1.48 9.82
CA ALA A 318 -16.27 -0.50 8.95
C ALA A 318 -15.30 0.62 8.54
N THR A 319 -14.47 1.12 9.47
CA THR A 319 -13.45 2.13 9.15
C THR A 319 -12.44 1.64 8.13
N VAL A 320 -11.90 0.43 8.31
CA VAL A 320 -10.95 -0.18 7.36
C VAL A 320 -11.62 -0.38 6.00
N GLY A 321 -12.83 -0.95 5.96
CA GLY A 321 -13.58 -1.20 4.74
C GLY A 321 -13.95 0.06 3.96
N LEU A 322 -14.29 1.15 4.65
CA LEU A 322 -14.63 2.43 4.00
C LEU A 322 -13.39 3.18 3.50
N LEU A 323 -12.25 3.09 4.21
CA LEU A 323 -10.96 3.58 3.70
C LEU A 323 -10.52 2.80 2.44
N TRP A 324 -10.70 1.47 2.45
CA TRP A 324 -10.50 0.64 1.27
C TRP A 324 -11.44 1.03 0.13
N PHE A 325 -12.72 1.24 0.42
CA PHE A 325 -13.71 1.63 -0.59
C PHE A 325 -13.38 2.99 -1.23
N ALA A 326 -12.90 3.96 -0.43
CA ALA A 326 -12.45 5.26 -0.93
C ALA A 326 -11.22 5.11 -1.85
N HIS A 327 -10.24 4.29 -1.44
CA HIS A 327 -9.07 3.94 -2.24
C HIS A 327 -9.45 3.24 -3.56
N HIS A 328 -10.27 2.20 -3.50
CA HIS A 328 -10.75 1.46 -4.67
C HIS A 328 -11.46 2.40 -5.65
N SER A 329 -12.38 3.24 -5.16
CA SER A 329 -13.08 4.26 -5.96
C SER A 329 -12.13 5.25 -6.63
N LEU A 330 -11.06 5.65 -5.95
CA LEU A 330 -10.01 6.50 -6.51
C LEU A 330 -9.29 5.80 -7.65
N PHE A 331 -8.79 4.57 -7.41
CA PHE A 331 -8.00 3.84 -8.39
C PHE A 331 -8.83 3.40 -9.60
N LEU A 332 -10.15 3.19 -9.49
CA LEU A 332 -11.02 3.02 -10.66
C LEU A 332 -10.93 4.19 -11.65
N HIS A 333 -10.85 5.42 -11.14
CA HIS A 333 -10.79 6.64 -11.94
C HIS A 333 -9.37 7.04 -12.37
N VAL A 334 -8.33 6.40 -11.82
CA VAL A 334 -6.94 6.60 -12.22
C VAL A 334 -6.64 5.81 -13.50
N ARG A 335 -6.14 6.51 -14.52
CA ARG A 335 -5.62 5.96 -15.78
C ARG A 335 -4.15 5.57 -15.68
N LYS A 336 -3.32 6.45 -15.11
CA LYS A 336 -1.87 6.24 -14.96
C LYS A 336 -1.45 6.56 -13.52
N ALA A 337 -0.81 5.60 -12.85
CA ALA A 337 -0.29 5.78 -11.51
C ALA A 337 1.11 6.40 -11.56
N THR A 338 1.22 7.68 -11.22
CA THR A 338 2.50 8.38 -11.21
C THR A 338 3.33 8.01 -9.98
N GLN A 339 4.65 8.24 -10.04
CA GLN A 339 5.55 8.06 -8.91
C GLN A 339 5.16 8.80 -7.61
N PRO A 340 4.80 10.10 -7.63
CA PRO A 340 4.34 10.79 -6.42
C PRO A 340 3.05 10.18 -5.86
N MET A 341 2.11 9.75 -6.72
CA MET A 341 0.91 9.02 -6.28
C MET A 341 1.29 7.71 -5.59
N GLY A 342 2.28 6.98 -6.09
CA GLY A 342 2.81 5.77 -5.46
C GLY A 342 3.39 6.01 -4.07
N LEU A 343 4.15 7.10 -3.87
CA LEU A 343 4.67 7.46 -2.55
C LEU A 343 3.54 7.84 -1.57
N LEU A 344 2.57 8.65 -2.03
CA LEU A 344 1.42 9.03 -1.20
C LEU A 344 0.58 7.81 -0.84
N ASN A 345 0.41 6.86 -1.77
CA ASN A 345 -0.23 5.58 -1.50
C ASN A 345 0.56 4.77 -0.45
N ALA A 346 1.88 4.66 -0.58
CA ALA A 346 2.72 3.97 0.39
C ALA A 346 2.61 4.56 1.79
N LEU A 347 2.59 5.89 1.91
CA LEU A 347 2.38 6.59 3.18
C LEU A 347 0.97 6.32 3.74
N SER A 348 -0.08 6.39 2.91
CA SER A 348 -1.44 6.03 3.32
C SER A 348 -1.49 4.62 3.88
N LEU A 349 -0.93 3.64 3.18
CA LEU A 349 -0.92 2.23 3.60
C LEU A 349 -0.12 2.02 4.90
N ALA A 350 0.99 2.72 5.09
CA ALA A 350 1.77 2.64 6.33
C ALA A 350 0.94 3.08 7.55
N PHE A 351 0.11 4.11 7.41
CA PHE A 351 -0.82 4.54 8.47
C PHE A 351 -2.04 3.62 8.59
N VAL A 352 -2.57 3.07 7.49
CA VAL A 352 -3.61 2.03 7.52
C VAL A 352 -3.13 0.80 8.30
N GLY A 353 -1.88 0.36 8.08
CA GLY A 353 -1.27 -0.73 8.85
C GLY A 353 -1.16 -0.47 10.35
N GLY A 354 -1.24 0.79 10.78
CA GLY A 354 -1.31 1.19 12.19
C GLY A 354 -2.70 1.19 12.81
N LEU A 355 -3.77 0.93 12.05
CA LEU A 355 -5.15 0.88 12.57
C LEU A 355 -5.38 -0.17 13.67
N PRO A 356 -4.75 -1.37 13.66
CA PRO A 356 -4.88 -2.31 14.77
C PRO A 356 -4.43 -1.71 16.11
N LEU A 357 -3.40 -0.87 16.11
CA LEU A 357 -2.94 -0.17 17.31
C LEU A 357 -3.98 0.84 17.83
N ALA A 358 -4.64 1.59 16.93
CA ALA A 358 -5.74 2.48 17.29
C ALA A 358 -6.92 1.71 17.91
N TYR A 359 -7.21 0.52 17.36
CA TYR A 359 -8.28 -0.34 17.84
C TYR A 359 -8.00 -0.95 19.22
N GLN A 360 -6.84 -1.55 19.44
CA GLN A 360 -6.48 -2.14 20.74
C GLN A 360 -6.48 -1.10 21.87
N GLN A 361 -6.01 0.12 21.58
CA GLN A 361 -6.08 1.22 22.55
C GLN A 361 -7.54 1.61 22.83
N THR A 362 -8.41 1.49 21.82
CA THR A 362 -9.84 1.75 21.94
C THR A 362 -10.58 0.66 22.72
N SER A 363 -10.32 -0.63 22.48
CA SER A 363 -10.95 -1.72 23.23
C SER A 363 -10.55 -1.70 24.72
N ALA A 364 -9.33 -1.24 25.01
CA ALA A 364 -8.84 -1.02 26.38
C ALA A 364 -9.47 0.18 27.12
N PHE A 365 -10.34 0.98 26.48
CA PHE A 365 -11.02 2.13 27.12
C PHE A 365 -11.76 1.74 28.41
N ALA A 366 -12.21 0.50 28.54
CA ALA A 366 -13.00 0.03 29.68
C ALA A 366 -12.24 0.00 31.04
N ARG A 367 -10.91 0.21 31.08
CA ARG A 367 -10.12 -0.03 32.30
C ARG A 367 -9.64 1.23 33.05
N GLN A 368 -9.47 2.42 32.43
CA GLN A 368 -8.96 3.62 33.13
C GLN A 368 -9.39 4.98 32.50
N PRO A 369 -9.99 5.92 33.26
CA PRO A 369 -10.59 7.15 32.73
C PRO A 369 -9.65 8.33 32.41
N ARG A 370 -8.43 8.41 32.99
CA ARG A 370 -7.49 9.54 32.71
C ARG A 370 -6.72 9.39 31.40
N ASP A 371 -6.72 8.20 30.80
CA ASP A 371 -5.92 7.84 29.63
C ASP A 371 -6.75 7.82 28.33
N GLU A 372 -8.05 8.12 28.41
CA GLU A 372 -8.99 7.98 27.29
C GLU A 372 -8.75 9.03 26.20
N LEU A 373 -8.52 10.28 26.57
CA LEU A 373 -8.29 11.38 25.63
C LEU A 373 -7.05 11.15 24.74
N ALA A 374 -5.97 10.62 25.30
CA ALA A 374 -4.75 10.34 24.56
C ALA A 374 -4.98 9.26 23.50
N ARG A 375 -5.72 8.21 23.84
CA ARG A 375 -6.05 7.10 22.93
C ARG A 375 -6.99 7.52 21.81
N VAL A 376 -7.99 8.36 22.11
CA VAL A 376 -8.86 8.97 21.07
C VAL A 376 -8.01 9.82 20.11
N ARG A 377 -7.09 10.64 20.64
CA ARG A 377 -6.19 11.47 19.82
C ARG A 377 -5.29 10.65 18.90
N ILE A 378 -4.71 9.56 19.41
CA ILE A 378 -3.88 8.64 18.61
C ILE A 378 -4.73 8.00 17.50
N SER A 379 -5.92 7.51 17.83
CA SER A 379 -6.84 6.90 16.85
C SER A 379 -7.25 7.88 15.76
N CYS A 380 -7.65 9.10 16.13
CA CYS A 380 -7.98 10.16 15.18
C CYS A 380 -6.78 10.55 14.32
N ALA A 381 -5.57 10.63 14.88
CA ALA A 381 -4.37 10.95 14.12
C ALA A 381 -4.04 9.87 13.09
N ILE A 382 -4.13 8.58 13.45
CA ILE A 382 -3.88 7.47 12.53
C ILE A 382 -4.90 7.49 11.37
N ILE A 383 -6.20 7.65 11.67
CA ILE A 383 -7.26 7.73 10.65
C ILE A 383 -7.07 8.97 9.76
N PHE A 384 -6.69 10.11 10.35
CA PHE A 384 -6.41 11.33 9.60
C PHE A 384 -5.25 11.13 8.63
N PHE A 385 -4.11 10.61 9.08
CA PHE A 385 -2.96 10.38 8.19
C PHE A 385 -3.25 9.31 7.14
N ALA A 386 -3.93 8.22 7.49
CA ALA A 386 -4.35 7.20 6.53
C ALA A 386 -5.19 7.78 5.39
N SER A 387 -6.11 8.70 5.70
CA SER A 387 -7.06 9.26 4.73
C SER A 387 -6.56 10.51 3.99
N ILE A 388 -5.82 11.41 4.65
CA ILE A 388 -5.29 12.64 4.02
C ILE A 388 -4.31 12.32 2.89
N PHE A 389 -3.54 11.23 2.99
CA PHE A 389 -2.65 10.80 1.91
C PHE A 389 -3.41 10.25 0.69
N GLN A 390 -4.59 9.65 0.87
CA GLN A 390 -5.47 9.31 -0.26
C GLN A 390 -6.04 10.57 -0.91
N PHE A 391 -6.48 11.54 -0.11
CA PHE A 391 -6.92 12.83 -0.61
C PHE A 391 -5.80 13.56 -1.37
N ALA A 392 -4.57 13.55 -0.84
CA ALA A 392 -3.39 14.08 -1.51
C ALA A 392 -3.06 13.33 -2.83
N THR A 393 -3.32 12.03 -2.87
CA THR A 393 -3.15 11.24 -4.11
C THR A 393 -4.13 11.69 -5.18
N TRP A 394 -5.38 11.98 -4.80
CA TRP A 394 -6.39 12.52 -5.71
C TRP A 394 -6.06 13.95 -6.17
N THR A 395 -5.62 14.84 -5.28
CA THR A 395 -5.19 16.20 -5.68
C THR A 395 -3.97 16.16 -6.60
N ALA A 396 -2.99 15.28 -6.32
CA ALA A 396 -1.85 15.06 -7.21
C ALA A 396 -2.28 14.54 -8.60
N ALA A 397 -3.29 13.68 -8.64
CA ALA A 397 -3.88 13.22 -9.89
C ALA A 397 -4.58 14.37 -10.64
N LEU A 398 -5.31 15.25 -9.95
CA LEU A 398 -5.96 16.41 -10.58
C LEU A 398 -4.99 17.41 -11.22
N LEU A 399 -3.80 17.60 -10.63
CA LEU A 399 -2.78 18.51 -11.19
C LEU A 399 -2.37 18.12 -12.63
N HIS A 400 -2.38 16.82 -12.94
CA HIS A 400 -2.11 16.28 -14.28
C HIS A 400 -3.34 15.55 -14.84
N GLY A 401 -4.54 16.09 -14.56
CA GLY A 401 -5.83 15.45 -14.84
C GLY A 401 -6.04 14.88 -16.25
N PRO A 402 -5.53 15.48 -17.34
CA PRO A 402 -5.66 14.92 -18.69
C PRO A 402 -5.02 13.53 -18.87
N GLU A 403 -3.91 13.26 -18.19
CA GLU A 403 -3.11 12.05 -18.35
C GLU A 403 -3.40 10.99 -17.27
N THR A 404 -3.66 11.45 -16.04
CA THR A 404 -3.77 10.59 -14.86
C THR A 404 -5.20 10.16 -14.54
N LEU A 405 -6.21 10.94 -14.92
CA LEU A 405 -7.61 10.72 -14.53
C LEU A 405 -8.53 10.51 -15.73
N GLN A 406 -9.56 9.69 -15.51
CA GLN A 406 -10.70 9.55 -16.41
C GLN A 406 -11.47 10.89 -16.53
N PRO A 407 -12.04 11.21 -17.71
CA PRO A 407 -12.79 12.46 -17.94
C PRO A 407 -13.90 12.72 -16.92
N SER A 408 -14.55 11.66 -16.41
CA SER A 408 -15.64 11.76 -15.43
C SER A 408 -15.20 12.37 -14.09
N ALA A 409 -13.95 12.20 -13.68
CA ALA A 409 -13.42 12.61 -12.37
C ALA A 409 -12.60 13.92 -12.40
N ARG A 410 -12.41 14.53 -13.58
CA ARG A 410 -11.69 15.79 -13.76
C ARG A 410 -12.48 16.98 -13.23
N PHE A 411 -11.86 18.16 -13.10
CA PHE A 411 -12.60 19.39 -12.77
C PHE A 411 -13.80 19.59 -13.69
N GLY A 412 -14.98 19.81 -13.11
CA GLY A 412 -16.24 19.92 -13.85
C GLY A 412 -16.83 18.58 -14.35
N GLY A 413 -16.18 17.45 -14.07
CA GLY A 413 -16.68 16.12 -14.38
C GLY A 413 -17.84 15.68 -13.48
N ARG A 414 -18.66 14.74 -13.95
CA ARG A 414 -19.85 14.23 -13.25
C ARG A 414 -19.52 13.66 -11.87
N GLU A 415 -18.40 12.95 -11.75
CA GLU A 415 -17.96 12.24 -10.55
C GLU A 415 -17.04 13.07 -9.65
N HIS A 416 -16.66 14.29 -10.07
CA HIS A 416 -15.66 15.08 -9.37
C HIS A 416 -16.07 15.44 -7.94
N ALA A 417 -17.28 16.01 -7.79
CA ALA A 417 -17.80 16.41 -6.48
C ALA A 417 -18.04 15.19 -5.56
N PHE A 418 -18.47 14.07 -6.15
CA PHE A 418 -18.68 12.82 -5.43
C PHE A 418 -17.36 12.24 -4.91
N MET A 419 -16.31 12.20 -5.75
CA MET A 419 -14.98 11.76 -5.36
C MET A 419 -14.35 12.67 -4.29
N PHE A 420 -14.51 13.98 -4.42
CA PHE A 420 -14.08 14.95 -3.40
C PHE A 420 -14.75 14.65 -2.05
N ALA A 421 -16.08 14.56 -2.02
CA ALA A 421 -16.82 14.28 -0.79
C ALA A 421 -16.41 12.95 -0.17
N LYS A 422 -16.25 11.89 -0.99
CA LYS A 422 -15.84 10.56 -0.53
C LYS A 422 -14.46 10.56 0.14
N LEU A 423 -13.47 11.22 -0.47
CA LEU A 423 -12.09 11.27 0.03
C LEU A 423 -11.89 12.30 1.15
N ALA A 424 -12.72 13.33 1.23
CA ALA A 424 -12.65 14.36 2.28
C ALA A 424 -13.39 13.97 3.57
N LEU A 425 -14.29 12.99 3.53
CA LEU A 425 -15.15 12.64 4.67
C LEU A 425 -14.37 12.20 5.91
N TYR A 426 -13.48 11.22 5.77
CA TYR A 426 -12.63 10.77 6.89
C TYR A 426 -11.68 11.84 7.43
N PRO A 427 -10.87 12.54 6.60
CA PRO A 427 -9.92 13.50 7.14
C PRO A 427 -10.62 14.67 7.85
N CYS A 428 -11.76 15.14 7.34
CA CYS A 428 -12.55 16.18 7.99
C CYS A 428 -13.14 15.71 9.33
N THR A 429 -13.72 14.51 9.37
CA THR A 429 -14.36 13.98 10.59
C THR A 429 -13.34 13.61 11.65
N SER A 430 -12.21 13.00 11.28
CA SER A 430 -11.12 12.70 12.22
C SER A 430 -10.46 13.96 12.77
N LEU A 431 -10.29 15.00 11.94
CA LEU A 431 -9.74 16.29 12.37
C LEU A 431 -10.72 17.01 13.31
N LEU A 432 -12.02 16.97 13.01
CA LEU A 432 -13.06 17.53 13.87
C LEU A 432 -13.08 16.81 15.23
N ALA A 433 -13.08 15.47 15.23
CA ALA A 433 -13.02 14.68 16.46
C ALA A 433 -11.75 14.98 17.28
N PHE A 434 -10.60 15.11 16.62
CA PHE A 434 -9.35 15.52 17.26
C PHE A 434 -9.48 16.92 17.89
N ALA A 435 -9.98 17.90 17.14
CA ALA A 435 -10.20 19.26 17.62
C ALA A 435 -11.16 19.27 18.81
N SER A 436 -12.24 18.49 18.76
CA SER A 436 -13.17 18.31 19.88
C SER A 436 -12.49 17.78 21.13
N THR A 437 -11.43 16.96 21.02
CA THR A 437 -10.66 16.53 22.21
C THR A 437 -9.83 17.65 22.84
N CYS A 438 -9.54 18.72 22.09
CA CYS A 438 -8.82 19.90 22.59
C CYS A 438 -9.77 20.90 23.26
N PHE A 439 -10.97 21.07 22.72
CA PHE A 439 -11.93 22.08 23.19
C PHE A 439 -13.02 21.52 24.13
N LEU A 440 -13.51 20.30 23.90
CA LEU A 440 -14.62 19.66 24.62
C LEU A 440 -14.15 18.34 25.25
N SER A 441 -13.21 18.42 26.20
CA SER A 441 -12.60 17.24 26.85
C SER A 441 -13.64 16.24 27.40
N ARG A 442 -14.76 16.74 27.95
CA ARG A 442 -15.84 15.94 28.54
C ARG A 442 -16.67 15.12 27.55
N PHE A 443 -16.79 15.56 26.29
CA PHE A 443 -17.62 14.89 25.27
C PHE A 443 -16.80 14.20 24.17
N SER A 444 -15.48 14.26 24.25
CA SER A 444 -14.54 13.75 23.25
C SER A 444 -14.77 12.29 22.85
N THR A 445 -15.00 11.41 23.82
CA THR A 445 -15.25 9.97 23.60
C THR A 445 -16.61 9.74 22.93
N ALA A 446 -17.65 10.42 23.39
CA ALA A 446 -18.97 10.36 22.75
C ALA A 446 -18.94 10.85 21.29
N ILE A 447 -18.19 11.93 21.02
CA ILE A 447 -17.99 12.46 19.66
C ILE A 447 -17.24 11.45 18.79
N PHE A 448 -16.23 10.78 19.33
CA PHE A 448 -15.50 9.73 18.61
C PHE A 448 -16.39 8.53 18.26
N HIS A 449 -17.18 8.01 19.22
CA HIS A 449 -18.12 6.94 18.95
C HIS A 449 -19.23 7.35 17.97
N LEU A 450 -19.72 8.59 18.08
CA LEU A 450 -20.68 9.13 17.13
C LEU A 450 -20.09 9.22 15.72
N MET A 451 -18.84 9.66 15.58
CA MET A 451 -18.12 9.68 14.31
C MET A 451 -18.05 8.27 13.68
N GLN A 452 -17.68 7.25 14.47
CA GLN A 452 -17.58 5.86 14.00
C GLN A 452 -18.89 5.33 13.41
N ILE A 453 -20.04 5.79 13.92
CA ILE A 453 -21.38 5.38 13.44
C ILE A 453 -21.88 6.29 12.30
N ALA A 454 -21.61 7.59 12.39
CA ALA A 454 -22.10 8.59 11.45
C ALA A 454 -21.39 8.50 10.09
N VAL A 455 -20.09 8.21 10.07
CA VAL A 455 -19.32 8.15 8.81
C VAL A 455 -19.84 7.06 7.87
N PRO A 456 -20.04 5.79 8.29
CA PRO A 456 -20.67 4.77 7.45
C PRO A 456 -22.03 5.19 6.89
N SER A 457 -22.86 5.81 7.74
CA SER A 457 -24.18 6.33 7.34
C SER A 457 -24.04 7.43 6.27
N ALA A 458 -23.08 8.35 6.44
CA ALA A 458 -22.79 9.40 5.47
C ALA A 458 -22.28 8.85 4.13
N PHE A 459 -21.45 7.81 4.12
CA PHE A 459 -21.03 7.14 2.88
C PHE A 459 -22.22 6.54 2.12
N LEU A 460 -23.16 5.92 2.86
CA LEU A 460 -24.34 5.29 2.28
C LEU A 460 -25.31 6.34 1.71
N LEU A 461 -25.54 7.42 2.44
CA LEU A 461 -26.32 8.57 1.98
C LEU A 461 -25.68 9.26 0.78
N LEU A 462 -24.35 9.41 0.76
CA LEU A 462 -23.62 9.98 -0.36
C LEU A 462 -23.84 9.15 -1.64
N ARG A 463 -23.85 7.82 -1.52
CA ARG A 463 -24.13 6.91 -2.64
C ARG A 463 -25.58 7.02 -3.13
N LEU A 464 -26.55 7.06 -2.22
CA LEU A 464 -27.96 7.20 -2.56
C LEU A 464 -28.25 8.54 -3.24
N ALA A 465 -27.69 9.63 -2.72
CA ALA A 465 -27.84 10.97 -3.30
C ALA A 465 -27.22 11.06 -4.70
N HIS A 466 -26.09 10.38 -4.93
CA HIS A 466 -25.45 10.31 -6.24
C HIS A 466 -26.29 9.51 -7.25
N GLY A 467 -26.76 8.31 -6.87
CA GLY A 467 -27.62 7.49 -7.74
C GLY A 467 -28.90 8.22 -8.16
N HIS A 468 -29.54 8.94 -7.23
CA HIS A 468 -30.73 9.74 -7.54
C HIS A 468 -30.42 10.90 -8.51
N LYS A 469 -29.21 11.49 -8.44
CA LYS A 469 -28.79 12.56 -9.36
C LYS A 469 -28.53 12.02 -10.76
N GLU A 470 -28.01 10.80 -10.87
CA GLU A 470 -27.80 10.11 -12.14
C GLU A 470 -29.14 9.77 -12.80
N GLU A 471 -30.11 9.25 -12.05
CA GLU A 471 -31.48 8.98 -12.54
C GLU A 471 -32.19 10.26 -13.03
N ARG A 472 -32.07 11.39 -12.31
CA ARG A 472 -32.64 12.67 -12.76
C ARG A 472 -31.91 13.28 -13.97
N GLY A 473 -30.61 13.02 -14.12
CA GLY A 473 -29.81 13.48 -15.25
C GLY A 473 -30.04 12.68 -16.54
N VAL A 474 -30.55 11.44 -16.42
CA VAL A 474 -30.90 10.53 -17.53
C VAL A 474 -32.40 10.64 -17.91
N GLY A 475 -33.08 11.70 -17.45
CA GLY A 475 -34.47 12.04 -17.81
C GLY A 475 -34.70 12.41 -19.30
N THR A 476 -33.68 12.31 -20.15
CA THR A 476 -33.82 12.29 -21.60
C THR A 476 -32.94 11.18 -22.17
N VAL A 477 -33.60 10.15 -22.72
CA VAL A 477 -33.11 9.01 -23.51
C VAL A 477 -32.92 7.67 -22.77
N VAL A 478 -34.02 6.90 -22.74
CA VAL A 478 -34.20 5.43 -22.87
C VAL A 478 -33.51 4.49 -21.86
N PRO A 479 -34.25 3.53 -21.24
CA PRO A 479 -33.70 2.58 -20.28
C PRO A 479 -32.90 1.45 -20.98
N ARG A 480 -31.71 1.13 -20.47
CA ARG A 480 -31.06 -0.16 -20.74
C ARG A 480 -30.58 -0.83 -19.45
N LEU A 481 -31.29 -1.91 -19.14
CA LEU A 481 -30.82 -3.15 -18.51
C LEU A 481 -29.28 -3.29 -18.47
N TYR A 482 -28.71 -3.17 -17.28
CA TYR A 482 -27.45 -3.83 -16.89
C TYR A 482 -27.54 -4.18 -15.40
N LEU A 483 -28.30 -5.23 -15.14
CA LEU A 483 -28.33 -5.95 -13.86
C LEU A 483 -27.95 -7.40 -14.19
N SER A 484 -26.67 -7.63 -14.46
CA SER A 484 -26.07 -8.96 -14.39
C SER A 484 -24.55 -8.84 -14.45
N GLN A 485 -23.92 -8.79 -13.27
CA GLN A 485 -22.65 -9.44 -12.90
C GLN A 485 -22.17 -8.80 -11.58
N ILE A 486 -22.78 -9.27 -10.50
CA ILE A 486 -22.12 -9.46 -9.19
C ILE A 486 -21.97 -10.96 -9.04
#